data_AF-A0A965NID7-F1
#
_entry.id   AF-A0A965NID7-F1
#
_cell.length_a   1.000
_cell.length_b   1.000
_cell.length_c   1.000
_cell.angle_alpha   90.00
_cell.angle_beta   90.00
_cell.angle_gamma   90.00
#
_symmetry.space_group_name_H-M   'P 1'
#
loop_
_entity.id
_entity.type
_entity.pdbx_description
1 polymer ?
#
loop_
_entity_poly.entity_id
_entity_poly.type
_entity_poly.pdbx_seq_one_letter_code
_entity_poly.pdbx_strand_id
1 'polypeptide(L)'
;PAAGVKIKDQPKVLKIGEAEVLRQGEDIQIWALGTMVPEALVLAEKLSARGLSVGVVNARFAKPIDKTLLAQQATGVKLFVTLEDAVVTGGFGPMSLPVMQPM
;
A
#
# COMPACT_ATOMS: atom_id res chain seq x y z
N PRO A 1 15.76 -0.59 0.04
CA PRO A 1 15.95 -1.60 -1.03
C PRO A 1 15.72 -3.01 -0.46
N ALA A 2 14.97 -3.85 -1.17
CA ALA A 2 15.07 -5.29 -0.97
C ALA A 2 16.44 -5.78 -1.50
N ALA A 3 16.92 -6.93 -1.03
CA ALA A 3 18.21 -7.47 -1.45
C ALA A 3 18.27 -7.59 -2.99
N GLY A 4 19.35 -7.10 -3.62
CA GLY A 4 19.58 -7.20 -5.07
C GLY A 4 19.05 -6.07 -5.95
N VAL A 5 18.36 -5.06 -5.40
CA VAL A 5 17.88 -3.91 -6.20
C VAL A 5 19.03 -2.98 -6.56
N LYS A 6 19.19 -2.66 -7.86
CA LYS A 6 20.17 -1.67 -8.35
C LYS A 6 20.01 -0.35 -7.59
N ILE A 7 21.09 0.16 -7.02
CA ILE A 7 21.11 1.49 -6.39
C ILE A 7 20.76 2.51 -7.48
N LYS A 8 19.83 3.42 -7.17
CA LYS A 8 19.46 4.49 -8.09
C LYS A 8 20.66 5.41 -8.30
N ASP A 9 20.90 5.84 -9.54
CA ASP A 9 22.01 6.73 -9.88
C ASP A 9 21.91 8.08 -9.16
N GLN A 10 20.68 8.50 -8.81
CA GLN A 10 20.42 9.66 -7.96
C GLN A 10 19.40 9.31 -6.86
N PRO A 11 19.66 9.70 -5.59
CA PRO A 11 18.69 9.55 -4.53
C PRO A 11 17.52 10.50 -4.75
N LYS A 12 16.29 9.98 -4.62
CA LYS A 12 15.07 10.80 -4.62
C LYS A 12 14.65 11.03 -3.17
N VAL A 13 14.50 12.28 -2.77
CA VAL A 13 13.93 12.63 -1.45
C VAL A 13 12.48 12.15 -1.41
N LEU A 14 12.15 11.42 -0.36
CA LEU A 14 10.77 11.02 -0.07
C LEU A 14 10.22 11.96 0.98
N LYS A 15 9.04 12.51 0.74
CA LYS A 15 8.34 13.27 1.75
C LYS A 15 7.85 12.31 2.84
N ILE A 16 8.27 12.57 4.06
CA ILE A 16 7.98 11.69 5.20
C ILE A 16 6.47 11.63 5.41
N GLY A 17 5.94 10.41 5.51
CA GLY A 17 4.51 10.18 5.71
C GLY A 17 3.66 10.25 4.46
N GLU A 18 4.26 10.35 3.27
CA GLU A 18 3.54 10.24 2.00
C GLU A 18 3.71 8.85 1.38
N ALA A 19 2.58 8.24 1.07
CA ALA A 19 2.53 7.00 0.32
C ALA A 19 2.67 7.29 -1.20
N GLU A 20 2.85 6.23 -1.99
CA GLU A 20 2.97 6.33 -3.45
C GLU A 20 1.95 5.41 -4.10
N VAL A 21 1.03 6.00 -4.88
CA VAL A 21 0.11 5.23 -5.72
C VAL A 21 0.89 4.71 -6.93
N LEU A 22 1.01 3.39 -7.03
CA LEU A 22 1.69 2.71 -8.12
C LEU A 22 0.71 2.29 -9.23
N ARG A 23 -0.54 2.03 -8.86
CA ARG A 23 -1.62 1.60 -9.76
C ARG A 23 -2.95 2.15 -9.27
N GLN A 24 -3.76 2.70 -10.17
CA GLN A 24 -5.12 3.15 -9.86
C GLN A 24 -6.10 1.97 -9.92
N GLY A 25 -7.19 2.07 -9.15
CA GLY A 25 -8.29 1.10 -9.17
C GLY A 25 -9.40 1.49 -8.18
N GLU A 26 -10.54 0.81 -8.25
CA GLU A 26 -11.78 1.23 -7.57
C GLU A 26 -12.47 0.11 -6.77
N ASP A 27 -12.35 -1.15 -7.19
CA ASP A 27 -12.98 -2.27 -6.48
C ASP A 27 -12.19 -2.66 -5.23
N ILE A 28 -10.86 -2.75 -5.36
CA ILE A 28 -9.95 -3.21 -4.32
C ILE A 28 -8.78 -2.24 -4.18
N GLN A 29 -8.41 -1.89 -2.95
CA GLN A 29 -7.18 -1.14 -2.66
C GLN A 29 -6.20 -1.99 -1.87
N ILE A 30 -5.01 -2.21 -2.45
CA ILE A 30 -3.94 -2.95 -1.80
C ILE A 30 -2.86 -1.96 -1.34
N TRP A 31 -2.66 -1.86 -0.03
CA TRP A 31 -1.58 -1.09 0.57
C TRP A 31 -0.47 -2.04 1.01
N ALA A 32 0.67 -1.98 0.33
CA ALA A 32 1.81 -2.84 0.60
C ALA A 32 2.98 -2.07 1.20
N LEU A 33 3.74 -2.73 2.08
CA LEU A 33 4.94 -2.19 2.70
C LEU A 33 6.15 -3.09 2.44
N GLY A 34 7.30 -2.47 2.15
CA GLY A 34 8.58 -3.15 2.10
C GLY A 34 8.68 -4.15 0.95
N THR A 35 9.04 -5.39 1.29
CA THR A 35 9.28 -6.47 0.32
C THR A 35 8.03 -6.96 -0.36
N MET A 36 6.82 -6.71 0.18
CA MET A 36 5.54 -7.16 -0.38
C MET A 36 4.99 -6.29 -1.52
N VAL A 37 5.64 -5.17 -1.85
CA VAL A 37 5.17 -4.25 -2.91
C VAL A 37 5.18 -4.89 -4.30
N PRO A 38 6.23 -5.61 -4.74
CA PRO A 38 6.21 -6.35 -6.01
C PRO A 38 5.09 -7.40 -6.06
N GLU A 39 4.87 -8.13 -4.98
CA GLU A 39 3.83 -9.16 -4.86
C GLU A 39 2.44 -8.54 -4.96
N ALA A 40 2.24 -7.35 -4.39
CA ALA A 40 1.00 -6.58 -4.51
C ALA A 40 0.67 -6.24 -5.97
N LEU A 41 1.67 -5.82 -6.76
CA LEU A 41 1.51 -5.56 -8.19
C LEU A 41 1.15 -6.84 -8.95
N VAL A 42 1.84 -7.95 -8.68
CA VAL A 42 1.53 -9.26 -9.30
C VAL A 42 0.11 -9.72 -8.95
N LEU A 43 -0.32 -9.53 -7.70
CA LEU A 43 -1.68 -9.85 -7.27
C LEU A 43 -2.71 -8.98 -7.99
N ALA A 44 -2.47 -7.67 -8.09
CA ALA A 44 -3.36 -6.74 -8.79
C ALA A 44 -3.56 -7.13 -10.26
N GLU A 45 -2.50 -7.53 -10.96
CA GLU A 45 -2.60 -8.02 -12.35
C GLU A 45 -3.44 -9.29 -12.45
N LYS A 46 -3.22 -10.27 -11.55
CA LYS A 46 -4.02 -11.51 -11.51
C LYS A 46 -5.50 -11.27 -11.24
N LEU A 47 -5.83 -10.32 -10.36
CA LEU A 47 -7.21 -9.95 -10.05
C LEU A 47 -7.85 -9.13 -11.17
N SER A 48 -7.10 -8.24 -11.82
CA SER A 48 -7.60 -7.51 -12.99
C SER A 48 -7.86 -8.39 -14.19
N ALA A 49 -7.08 -9.46 -14.39
CA ALA A 49 -7.37 -10.49 -15.39
C ALA A 49 -8.72 -11.22 -15.13
N ARG A 50 -9.28 -11.07 -13.93
CA ARG A 50 -10.60 -11.59 -13.54
C ARG A 50 -11.70 -10.51 -13.55
N GLY A 51 -11.41 -9.33 -14.10
CA GLY A 51 -12.38 -8.23 -14.25
C GLY A 51 -12.49 -7.29 -13.05
N LEU A 52 -11.54 -7.31 -12.10
CA LEU A 52 -11.53 -6.41 -10.94
C LEU A 52 -10.63 -5.19 -11.17
N SER A 53 -11.12 -4.01 -10.80
CA SER A 53 -10.36 -2.76 -10.75
C SER A 53 -9.54 -2.69 -9.45
N VAL A 54 -8.23 -2.92 -9.51
CA VAL A 54 -7.39 -3.08 -8.30
C VAL A 54 -6.31 -1.99 -8.19
N GLY A 55 -6.42 -1.13 -7.19
CA GLY A 55 -5.40 -0.15 -6.86
C GLY A 55 -4.25 -0.76 -6.06
N VAL A 56 -3.05 -0.24 -6.26
CA VAL A 56 -1.85 -0.62 -5.49
C VAL A 56 -1.15 0.64 -5.00
N VAL A 57 -0.92 0.68 -3.69
CA VAL A 57 -0.21 1.74 -3.00
C VAL A 57 1.00 1.16 -2.27
N ASN A 58 2.16 1.77 -2.51
CA ASN A 58 3.33 1.57 -1.66
C ASN A 58 3.21 2.52 -0.47
N ALA A 59 2.97 1.96 0.72
CA ALA A 59 2.76 2.74 1.93
C ALA A 59 3.98 3.59 2.31
N ARG A 60 5.19 3.13 1.95
CA ARG A 60 6.52 3.72 2.24
C ARG A 60 6.90 3.90 3.71
N PHE A 61 5.96 4.34 4.54
CA PHE A 61 6.15 4.63 5.94
C PHE A 61 5.05 3.92 6.74
N ALA A 62 5.47 3.05 7.66
CA ALA A 62 4.57 2.56 8.71
C ALA A 62 4.25 3.68 9.71
N LYS A 63 5.21 4.60 9.94
CA LYS A 63 5.05 5.78 10.79
C LYS A 63 5.93 6.94 10.30
N PRO A 64 5.37 8.16 10.21
CA PRO A 64 3.93 8.44 10.16
C PRO A 64 3.30 7.78 8.92
N ILE A 65 2.05 7.33 9.03
CA ILE A 65 1.28 6.80 7.89
C ILE A 65 0.57 7.94 7.15
N ASP A 66 0.38 7.79 5.84
CA ASP A 66 -0.38 8.72 5.01
C ASP A 66 -1.89 8.62 5.30
N LYS A 67 -2.33 9.30 6.35
CA LYS A 67 -3.73 9.21 6.82
C LYS A 67 -4.73 9.76 5.81
N THR A 68 -4.34 10.79 5.06
CA THR A 68 -5.25 11.48 4.13
C THR A 68 -5.55 10.57 2.94
N LEU A 69 -4.52 10.03 2.29
CA LEU A 69 -4.73 9.11 1.17
C LEU A 69 -5.42 7.83 1.62
N LEU A 70 -5.05 7.32 2.80
CA LEU A 70 -5.63 6.08 3.32
C LEU A 70 -7.12 6.22 3.62
N ALA A 71 -7.54 7.30 4.28
CA ALA A 71 -8.96 7.55 4.54
C ALA A 71 -9.76 7.75 3.24
N GLN A 72 -9.17 8.47 2.27
CA GLN A 72 -9.79 8.66 0.95
C GLN A 72 -10.01 7.34 0.23
N GLN A 73 -9.01 6.45 0.20
CA GLN A 73 -9.07 5.19 -0.52
C GLN A 73 -9.78 4.07 0.23
N ALA A 74 -9.87 4.15 1.56
CA ALA A 74 -10.69 3.23 2.34
C ALA A 74 -12.19 3.47 2.11
N THR A 75 -12.57 4.66 1.63
CA THR A 75 -13.96 5.01 1.36
C THR A 75 -14.39 4.51 -0.03
N GLY A 76 -15.51 3.78 -0.09
CA GLY A 76 -16.16 3.41 -1.35
C GLY A 76 -15.59 2.17 -2.06
N VAL A 77 -14.50 1.59 -1.55
CA VAL A 77 -13.93 0.34 -2.08
C VAL A 77 -14.67 -0.87 -1.52
N LYS A 78 -14.77 -1.92 -2.32
CA LYS A 78 -15.40 -3.18 -1.89
C LYS A 78 -14.51 -3.94 -0.92
N LEU A 79 -13.19 -3.81 -1.07
CA LEU A 79 -12.21 -4.46 -0.22
C LEU A 79 -10.94 -3.62 -0.10
N PHE A 80 -10.44 -3.51 1.12
CA PHE A 80 -9.13 -2.91 1.39
C PHE A 80 -8.23 -3.97 2.01
N VAL A 81 -7.00 -4.08 1.51
CA VAL A 81 -6.04 -5.12 1.89
C VAL A 81 -4.71 -4.46 2.25
N THR A 82 -4.11 -4.88 3.36
CA THR A 82 -2.72 -4.55 3.67
C THR A 82 -1.83 -5.76 3.42
N LEU A 83 -0.65 -5.55 2.83
CA LEU A 83 0.37 -6.59 2.64
C LEU A 83 1.69 -6.14 3.27
N GLU A 84 2.15 -6.88 4.27
CA GLU A 84 3.42 -6.65 4.95
C GLU A 84 4.08 -7.97 5.32
N ASP A 85 5.41 -7.94 5.44
CA ASP A 85 6.21 -9.04 5.98
C ASP A 85 6.71 -8.62 7.38
N ALA A 86 5.79 -8.65 8.34
CA ALA A 86 6.01 -8.23 9.71
C ALA A 86 5.10 -9.00 10.67
N VAL A 87 5.29 -8.80 11.97
CA VAL A 87 4.38 -9.35 12.99
C VAL A 87 3.00 -8.72 12.87
N VAL A 88 1.96 -9.55 12.99
CA VAL A 88 0.57 -9.10 12.88
C VAL A 88 0.21 -8.09 13.97
N THR A 89 0.83 -8.14 15.15
CA THR A 89 0.60 -7.19 16.24
C THR A 89 1.59 -6.02 16.19
N GLY A 90 1.08 -4.79 16.17
CA GLY A 90 1.90 -3.57 16.09
C GLY A 90 2.53 -3.28 14.71
N GLY A 91 2.23 -4.10 13.71
CA GLY A 91 2.61 -3.89 12.32
C GLY A 91 1.79 -2.80 11.61
N PHE A 92 2.05 -2.62 10.32
CA PHE A 92 1.36 -1.66 9.46
C PHE A 92 -0.16 -1.90 9.42
N GLY A 93 -0.62 -3.16 9.33
CA GLY A 93 -2.04 -3.50 9.29
C GLY A 93 -2.84 -2.98 10.51
N PRO A 94 -2.45 -3.30 11.75
CA PRO A 94 -3.08 -2.73 12.94
C PRO A 94 -3.03 -1.20 13.00
N MET A 95 -1.95 -0.59 12.51
CA MET A 95 -1.81 0.88 12.50
C MET A 95 -2.71 1.57 11.49
N SER A 96 -3.01 0.93 10.34
CA SER A 96 -3.93 1.49 9.35
C SER A 96 -5.39 1.41 9.78
N LEU A 97 -5.78 0.38 10.55
CA LEU A 97 -7.18 0.09 10.84
C LEU A 97 -7.95 1.26 11.52
N PRO A 98 -7.41 1.95 12.55
CA PRO A 98 -8.11 3.08 13.18
C PRO A 98 -8.32 4.28 12.25
N VAL A 99 -7.52 4.41 11.18
CA VAL A 99 -7.65 5.49 10.20
C VAL A 99 -8.76 5.19 9.18
N MET A 100 -9.10 3.91 9.00
CA MET A 100 -10.15 3.45 8.08
C MET A 100 -11.55 3.46 8.70
N GLN A 101 -11.63 3.51 10.03
CA GLN A 101 -12.92 3.55 10.73
C GLN A 101 -13.44 5.00 10.76
N PRO A 102 -14.75 5.22 10.53
CA PRO A 102 -15.33 6.54 10.74
C PRO A 102 -15.09 6.95 12.21
N MET A 103 -14.61 8.19 12.40
CA MET A 103 -14.45 8.80 13.73
C MET A 103 -15.79 9.01 14.42
#